data_AF-A0A7S2VKM3-F1
#
_entry.id   AF-A0A7S2VKM3-F1
#
_cell.length_a   1.000
_cell.length_b   1.000
_cell.length_c   1.000
_cell.angle_alpha   90.00
_cell.angle_beta   90.00
_cell.angle_gamma   90.00
#
_symmetry.space_group_name_H-M   'P 1'
#
loop_
_entity.id
_entity.type
_entity.pdbx_description
1 polymer ?
#
loop_
_entity_poly.entity_id
_entity_poly.type
_entity_poly.pdbx_seq_one_letter_code
_entity_poly.pdbx_strand_id
1 'polypeptide(L)'
;ACNPLWRGPVPSIPLSSIAKGVSGSDVVVLSNFVNDGRNALYAPHGCFGGPAIPDFMNTTGITVDSLLRTIRAIHAEDPGVVVLVLARYYDALPDLQVDSKSISQIDDLNAAIREGIAGEPNTYWVDSVFPTGVVVFQSLNSGHANCRGDKIMAANVIEAMFQRKVLSTGFDLGNETCLAAADCSALGLPCCQRSASCYVDRSGVCAPYGPGLQ
;
A
#
# COMPACT_ATOMS: atom_id res chain seq x y z
N ALA A 1 -5.48 -10.20 29.42
CA ALA A 1 -5.72 -11.31 28.47
C ALA A 1 -6.58 -10.78 27.33
N CYS A 2 -6.05 -10.71 26.11
CA CYS A 2 -6.87 -10.40 24.93
C CYS A 2 -7.65 -11.66 24.56
N ASN A 3 -8.97 -11.63 24.79
CA ASN A 3 -9.87 -12.73 24.44
C ASN A 3 -10.84 -12.19 23.38
N PRO A 4 -10.40 -12.00 22.12
CA PRO A 4 -11.30 -11.51 21.09
C PRO A 4 -12.40 -12.56 20.84
N LEU A 5 -13.65 -12.13 20.97
CA LEU A 5 -14.87 -12.93 20.84
C LEU A 5 -15.21 -13.30 19.38
N TRP A 6 -14.24 -13.39 18.47
CA TRP A 6 -14.46 -13.82 17.08
C TRP A 6 -14.49 -15.36 16.95
N ARG A 7 -15.03 -16.05 17.95
CA ARG A 7 -15.22 -17.51 17.94
C ARG A 7 -16.46 -17.86 17.11
N GLY A 8 -16.27 -17.89 15.79
CA GLY A 8 -17.14 -18.57 14.84
C GLY A 8 -16.29 -19.47 13.92
N PRO A 9 -16.89 -20.43 13.19
CA PRO A 9 -16.19 -21.11 12.10
C PRO A 9 -15.64 -20.05 11.14
N VAL A 10 -14.34 -20.14 10.84
CA VAL A 10 -13.66 -19.19 9.95
C VAL A 10 -14.30 -19.30 8.57
N PRO A 11 -14.93 -18.24 8.02
CA PRO A 11 -15.40 -18.30 6.66
C PRO A 11 -14.18 -18.31 5.74
N SER A 12 -13.97 -19.38 4.97
CA SER A 12 -13.22 -19.23 3.73
C SER A 12 -14.02 -18.26 2.87
N ILE A 13 -13.52 -17.05 2.66
CA ILE A 13 -14.19 -16.09 1.78
C ILE A 13 -13.96 -16.58 0.36
N PRO A 14 -15.00 -17.05 -0.37
CA PRO A 14 -14.82 -17.49 -1.73
C PRO A 14 -14.39 -16.30 -2.62
N LEU A 15 -13.58 -16.55 -3.65
CA LEU A 15 -13.21 -15.50 -4.61
C LEU A 15 -14.43 -14.79 -5.21
N SER A 16 -15.53 -15.51 -5.42
CA SER A 16 -16.81 -14.94 -5.88
C SER A 16 -17.41 -13.95 -4.87
N SER A 17 -17.21 -14.14 -3.57
CA SER A 17 -17.67 -13.19 -2.56
C SER A 17 -16.80 -11.94 -2.50
N ILE A 18 -15.49 -12.06 -2.77
CA ILE A 18 -14.60 -10.90 -2.94
C ILE A 18 -15.03 -10.10 -4.17
N ALA A 19 -15.14 -10.76 -5.32
CA ALA A 19 -15.53 -10.11 -6.58
C ALA A 19 -16.90 -9.43 -6.48
N LYS A 20 -17.89 -10.13 -5.90
CA LYS A 20 -19.21 -9.54 -5.65
C LYS A 20 -19.16 -8.38 -4.64
N GLY A 21 -18.30 -8.47 -3.63
CA GLY A 21 -18.15 -7.43 -2.61
C GLY A 21 -17.65 -6.10 -3.18
N VAL A 22 -16.94 -6.12 -4.29
CA VAL A 22 -16.46 -4.92 -5.00
C VAL A 22 -17.26 -4.60 -6.28
N SER A 23 -18.28 -5.40 -6.59
CA SER A 23 -19.12 -5.18 -7.77
C SER A 23 -19.77 -3.79 -7.77
N GLY A 24 -19.76 -3.13 -8.93
CA GLY A 24 -20.25 -1.77 -9.10
C GLY A 24 -19.27 -0.67 -8.69
N SER A 25 -18.04 -1.02 -8.29
CA SER A 25 -16.96 -0.03 -8.14
C SER A 25 -16.35 0.28 -9.50
N ASP A 26 -16.06 1.57 -9.78
CA ASP A 26 -15.30 1.94 -10.99
C ASP A 26 -13.82 1.54 -10.87
N VAL A 27 -13.31 1.50 -9.63
CA VAL A 27 -11.89 1.27 -9.32
C VAL A 27 -11.80 0.38 -8.08
N VAL A 28 -10.94 -0.64 -8.14
CA VAL A 28 -10.63 -1.53 -7.02
C VAL A 28 -9.13 -1.50 -6.75
N VAL A 29 -8.75 -1.15 -5.52
CA VAL A 29 -7.35 -1.21 -5.08
C VAL A 29 -7.10 -2.51 -4.32
N LEU A 30 -6.23 -3.35 -4.83
CA LEU A 30 -5.74 -4.55 -4.18
C LEU A 30 -4.46 -4.22 -3.41
N SER A 31 -4.58 -4.13 -2.09
CA SER A 31 -3.46 -4.04 -1.15
C SER A 31 -3.42 -5.32 -0.33
N ASN A 32 -2.44 -6.20 -0.60
CA ASN A 32 -2.37 -7.51 0.07
C ASN A 32 -1.07 -7.74 0.85
N PHE A 33 -0.18 -6.75 0.87
CA PHE A 33 1.25 -6.98 1.11
C PHE A 33 1.67 -7.13 2.57
N VAL A 34 0.74 -6.99 3.52
CA VAL A 34 1.07 -6.96 4.95
C VAL A 34 1.24 -8.38 5.53
N ASN A 35 0.65 -9.43 4.93
CA ASN A 35 0.56 -10.76 5.57
C ASN A 35 1.20 -11.92 4.79
N ASP A 36 1.70 -11.72 3.57
CA ASP A 36 2.27 -12.80 2.74
C ASP A 36 3.77 -13.04 2.94
N GLY A 37 4.43 -12.13 3.66
CA GLY A 37 5.78 -12.38 4.16
C GLY A 37 5.74 -13.39 5.30
N ARG A 38 6.14 -14.65 5.05
CA ARG A 38 6.42 -15.64 6.11
C ARG A 38 7.43 -15.13 7.17
N ASN A 39 8.12 -14.03 6.86
CA ASN A 39 9.16 -13.40 7.67
C ASN A 39 8.83 -11.93 8.05
N ALA A 40 7.56 -11.54 8.15
CA ALA A 40 7.22 -10.21 8.66
C ALA A 40 7.72 -10.05 10.10
N LEU A 41 8.93 -9.50 10.26
CA LEU A 41 9.58 -9.19 11.53
C LEU A 41 8.79 -8.17 12.36
N TYR A 42 7.84 -7.49 11.72
CA TYR A 42 7.11 -6.33 12.24
C TYR A 42 5.60 -6.52 12.21
N ALA A 43 5.12 -7.72 12.49
CA ALA A 43 3.75 -7.87 12.99
C ALA A 43 3.82 -7.74 14.52
N PRO A 44 3.66 -6.55 15.14
CA PRO A 44 3.63 -6.38 16.60
C PRO A 44 2.29 -6.88 17.16
N HIS A 45 1.77 -7.97 16.62
CA HIS A 45 0.61 -8.61 17.17
C HIS A 45 1.03 -9.38 18.42
N GLY A 46 1.19 -8.66 19.52
CA GLY A 46 1.07 -9.22 20.87
C GLY A 46 -0.31 -9.83 21.14
N CYS A 47 -1.24 -9.80 20.17
CA CYS A 47 -2.47 -10.59 20.14
C CYS A 47 -2.38 -11.89 19.32
N PHE A 48 -1.34 -12.07 18.49
CA PHE A 48 -0.93 -13.35 17.88
C PHE A 48 0.36 -13.83 18.55
N GLY A 49 0.40 -13.74 19.88
CA GLY A 49 1.61 -13.93 20.66
C GLY A 49 2.20 -15.33 20.51
N GLY A 50 3.24 -15.46 19.70
CA GLY A 50 4.25 -16.51 19.87
C GLY A 50 4.13 -17.79 19.07
N PRO A 51 2.99 -18.27 18.56
CA PRO A 51 2.99 -19.29 17.53
C PRO A 51 2.90 -18.64 16.15
N ALA A 52 3.52 -19.28 15.17
CA ALA A 52 3.23 -19.09 13.75
C ALA A 52 1.71 -19.02 13.51
N ILE A 53 1.30 -18.38 12.40
CA ILE A 53 -0.09 -18.39 11.89
C ILE A 53 -0.72 -19.74 12.26
N PRO A 54 -1.71 -19.77 13.18
CA PRO A 54 -2.19 -21.03 13.70
C PRO A 54 -2.68 -21.93 12.55
N ASP A 55 -2.32 -23.21 12.57
CA ASP A 55 -2.64 -24.18 11.50
C ASP A 55 -4.14 -24.25 11.12
N PHE A 56 -5.03 -23.70 11.96
CA PHE A 56 -6.46 -23.59 11.69
C PHE A 56 -6.85 -22.45 10.74
N MET A 57 -5.97 -21.46 10.53
CA MET A 57 -6.17 -20.45 9.50
C MET A 57 -5.66 -21.03 8.18
N ASN A 58 -6.57 -21.41 7.29
CA ASN A 58 -6.23 -21.72 5.90
C ASN A 58 -5.84 -20.42 5.18
N THR A 59 -4.63 -19.93 5.44
CA THR A 59 -4.00 -18.86 4.68
C THR A 59 -3.43 -19.45 3.41
N THR A 60 -3.87 -18.95 2.26
CA THR A 60 -3.18 -19.23 0.99
C THR A 60 -2.16 -18.13 0.79
N GLY A 61 -0.89 -18.48 0.61
CA GLY A 61 0.12 -17.50 0.22
C GLY A 61 -0.26 -16.90 -1.13
N ILE A 62 -0.21 -15.57 -1.22
CA ILE A 62 -0.52 -14.88 -2.46
C ILE A 62 0.64 -15.04 -3.43
N THR A 63 0.50 -16.02 -4.31
CA THR A 63 1.31 -16.14 -5.52
C THR A 63 0.74 -15.23 -6.61
N VAL A 64 1.55 -14.91 -7.62
CA VAL A 64 1.08 -14.26 -8.85
C VAL A 64 -0.19 -14.95 -9.38
N ASP A 65 -0.23 -16.29 -9.42
CA ASP A 65 -1.41 -17.03 -9.88
C ASP A 65 -2.67 -16.77 -9.05
N SER A 66 -2.54 -16.68 -7.72
CA SER A 66 -3.69 -16.41 -6.85
C SER A 66 -4.17 -14.96 -6.97
N LEU A 67 -3.26 -14.01 -7.20
CA LEU A 67 -3.58 -12.63 -7.50
C LEU A 67 -4.30 -12.54 -8.85
N LEU A 68 -3.79 -13.20 -9.89
CA LEU A 68 -4.44 -13.28 -11.20
C LEU A 68 -5.84 -13.89 -11.12
N ARG A 69 -6.04 -14.97 -10.35
CA ARG A 69 -7.38 -15.53 -10.11
C ARG A 69 -8.33 -14.52 -9.47
N THR A 70 -7.82 -13.71 -8.54
CA THR A 70 -8.61 -12.66 -7.88
C THR A 70 -8.99 -11.55 -8.86
N ILE A 71 -8.01 -11.04 -9.62
CA ILE A 71 -8.21 -10.01 -10.65
C ILE A 71 -9.24 -10.49 -11.69
N ARG A 72 -9.07 -11.71 -12.22
CA ARG A 72 -9.98 -12.28 -13.23
C ARG A 72 -11.38 -12.52 -12.68
N ALA A 73 -11.52 -12.89 -11.41
CA ALA A 73 -12.82 -13.01 -10.76
C ALA A 73 -13.53 -11.65 -10.66
N ILE A 74 -12.79 -10.58 -10.33
CA ILE A 74 -13.32 -9.21 -10.31
C ILE A 74 -13.77 -8.80 -11.72
N HIS A 75 -12.94 -8.99 -12.75
CA HIS A 75 -13.30 -8.67 -14.13
C HIS A 75 -14.45 -9.52 -14.70
N ALA A 76 -14.65 -10.74 -14.18
CA ALA A 76 -15.77 -11.57 -14.59
C ALA A 76 -17.12 -11.01 -14.10
N GLU A 77 -17.13 -10.34 -12.95
CA GLU A 77 -18.31 -9.63 -12.44
C GLU A 77 -18.51 -8.28 -13.16
N ASP A 78 -17.41 -7.57 -13.46
CA ASP A 78 -17.43 -6.31 -14.21
C ASP A 78 -16.17 -6.16 -15.08
N PRO A 79 -16.25 -6.34 -16.41
CA PRO A 79 -15.09 -6.17 -17.30
C PRO A 79 -14.56 -4.73 -17.40
N GLY A 80 -15.34 -3.73 -16.98
CA GLY A 80 -15.03 -2.31 -17.10
C GLY A 80 -14.28 -1.73 -15.88
N VAL A 81 -14.27 -2.44 -14.76
CA VAL A 81 -13.59 -1.98 -13.53
C VAL A 81 -12.08 -1.85 -13.74
N VAL A 82 -11.49 -0.81 -13.15
CA VAL A 82 -10.03 -0.65 -13.10
C VAL A 82 -9.50 -1.30 -11.83
N VAL A 83 -8.60 -2.26 -11.98
CA VAL A 83 -7.92 -2.90 -10.85
C VAL A 83 -6.52 -2.31 -10.68
N LEU A 84 -6.25 -1.76 -9.50
CA LEU A 84 -4.95 -1.22 -9.12
C LEU A 84 -4.28 -2.17 -8.13
N VAL A 85 -3.12 -2.69 -8.48
CA VAL A 85 -2.30 -3.51 -7.58
C VAL A 85 -1.24 -2.61 -6.96
N LEU A 86 -1.37 -2.34 -5.67
CA LEU A 86 -0.41 -1.54 -4.92
C LEU A 86 0.92 -2.30 -4.79
N ALA A 87 2.06 -1.65 -4.70
CA ALA A 87 3.32 -2.33 -4.42
C ALA A 87 3.45 -2.60 -2.92
N ARG A 88 4.20 -3.64 -2.54
CA ARG A 88 4.66 -3.79 -1.16
C ARG A 88 5.63 -2.66 -0.83
N TYR A 89 5.36 -1.92 0.24
CA TYR A 89 6.31 -0.96 0.78
C TYR A 89 7.41 -1.66 1.60
N TYR A 90 8.53 -0.98 1.82
CA TYR A 90 9.71 -1.52 2.49
C TYR A 90 9.47 -1.86 3.97
N ASP A 91 10.28 -2.77 4.53
CA ASP A 91 10.17 -3.10 5.96
C ASP A 91 10.64 -1.92 6.84
N ALA A 92 10.12 -1.85 8.06
CA ALA A 92 10.47 -0.80 9.01
C ALA A 92 11.73 -1.14 9.82
N LEU A 93 12.46 -0.14 10.30
CA LEU A 93 13.44 -0.26 11.38
C LEU A 93 12.78 0.03 12.74
N PRO A 94 13.44 -0.31 13.87
CA PRO A 94 12.94 0.04 15.21
C PRO A 94 12.70 1.53 15.44
N ASP A 95 13.38 2.40 14.69
CA ASP A 95 13.21 3.86 14.72
C ASP A 95 12.15 4.37 13.72
N LEU A 96 11.32 3.46 13.17
CA LEU A 96 10.17 3.74 12.32
C LEU A 96 10.51 4.33 10.94
N GLN A 97 11.75 4.12 10.49
CA GLN A 97 12.22 4.45 9.14
C GLN A 97 12.27 3.20 8.26
N VAL A 98 12.52 3.38 6.96
CA VAL A 98 12.74 2.27 6.02
C VAL A 98 14.02 1.50 6.38
N ASP A 99 13.93 0.17 6.47
CA ASP A 99 15.08 -0.73 6.49
C ASP A 99 15.68 -0.84 5.10
N SER A 100 16.81 -0.17 4.89
CA SER A 100 17.53 -0.17 3.62
C SER A 100 17.98 -1.56 3.16
N LYS A 101 18.09 -2.53 4.07
CA LYS A 101 18.41 -3.92 3.73
C LYS A 101 17.26 -4.64 3.04
N SER A 102 16.03 -4.19 3.26
CA SER A 102 14.83 -4.78 2.66
C SER A 102 14.57 -4.32 1.23
N ILE A 103 15.17 -3.19 0.81
CA ILE A 103 14.87 -2.52 -0.47
C ILE A 103 15.03 -3.46 -1.66
N SER A 104 16.23 -4.02 -1.88
CA SER A 104 16.49 -4.87 -3.05
C SER A 104 15.56 -6.09 -3.11
N GLN A 105 15.32 -6.73 -1.96
CA GLN A 105 14.46 -7.93 -1.92
C GLN A 105 13.00 -7.58 -2.24
N ILE A 106 12.52 -6.45 -1.74
CA ILE A 106 11.14 -5.99 -1.96
C ILE A 106 10.98 -5.46 -3.38
N ASP A 107 11.99 -4.79 -3.94
CA ASP A 107 12.01 -4.36 -5.34
C ASP A 107 11.95 -5.57 -6.29
N ASP A 108 12.73 -6.63 -6.04
CA ASP A 108 12.70 -7.86 -6.82
C ASP A 108 11.32 -8.54 -6.76
N LEU A 109 10.72 -8.61 -5.57
CA LEU A 109 9.36 -9.14 -5.38
C LEU A 109 8.32 -8.32 -6.14
N ASN A 110 8.35 -7.01 -5.99
CA ASN A 110 7.45 -6.08 -6.66
C ASN A 110 7.59 -6.16 -8.18
N ALA A 111 8.81 -6.25 -8.70
CA ALA A 111 9.08 -6.44 -10.12
C ALA A 111 8.46 -7.74 -10.64
N ALA A 112 8.64 -8.86 -9.94
CA ALA A 112 8.07 -10.15 -10.33
C ALA A 112 6.53 -10.13 -10.35
N ILE A 113 5.88 -9.47 -9.39
CA ILE A 113 4.41 -9.33 -9.37
C ILE A 113 3.96 -8.43 -10.51
N ARG A 114 4.60 -7.28 -10.70
CA ARG A 114 4.30 -6.33 -11.78
C ARG A 114 4.38 -7.01 -13.15
N GLU A 115 5.43 -7.77 -13.40
CA GLU A 115 5.58 -8.57 -14.63
C GLU A 115 4.49 -9.62 -14.75
N GLY A 116 4.18 -10.32 -13.66
CA GLY A 116 3.16 -11.37 -13.62
C GLY A 116 1.74 -10.91 -13.94
N ILE A 117 1.40 -9.65 -13.63
CA ILE A 117 0.06 -9.08 -13.90
C ILE A 117 -0.02 -8.24 -15.17
N ALA A 118 1.11 -7.97 -15.84
CA ALA A 118 1.17 -7.00 -16.95
C ALA A 118 0.27 -7.35 -18.15
N GLY A 119 -0.13 -8.61 -18.29
CA GLY A 119 -1.03 -9.08 -19.34
C GLY A 119 -2.53 -8.95 -19.02
N GLU A 120 -2.91 -8.59 -17.79
CA GLU A 120 -4.33 -8.49 -17.43
C GLU A 120 -4.92 -7.15 -17.91
N PRO A 121 -6.09 -7.18 -18.59
CA PRO A 121 -6.76 -5.96 -19.05
C PRO A 121 -7.18 -5.10 -17.85
N ASN A 122 -7.25 -3.77 -18.04
CA ASN A 122 -7.68 -2.80 -17.02
C ASN A 122 -7.02 -2.97 -15.64
N THR A 123 -5.84 -3.59 -15.61
CA THR A 123 -5.07 -3.84 -14.38
C THR A 123 -3.78 -3.05 -14.44
N TYR A 124 -3.52 -2.26 -13.40
CA TYR A 124 -2.34 -1.40 -13.36
C TYR A 124 -1.59 -1.55 -12.05
N TRP A 125 -0.27 -1.52 -12.16
CA TRP A 125 0.64 -1.49 -11.02
C TRP A 125 0.76 -0.08 -10.44
N VAL A 126 0.84 0.03 -9.12
CA VAL A 126 1.03 1.28 -8.38
C VAL A 126 2.25 1.15 -7.49
N ASP A 127 3.27 1.98 -7.69
CA ASP A 127 4.49 1.93 -6.87
C ASP A 127 4.25 2.45 -5.44
N SER A 128 5.04 1.95 -4.48
CA SER A 128 4.97 2.31 -3.06
C SER A 128 6.38 2.58 -2.51
N VAL A 129 7.06 3.57 -3.10
CA VAL A 129 8.44 3.92 -2.72
C VAL A 129 8.42 4.87 -1.53
N PHE A 130 9.00 4.43 -0.40
CA PHE A 130 9.19 5.26 0.79
C PHE A 130 10.61 5.79 0.89
N PRO A 131 10.82 7.05 1.34
CA PRO A 131 12.15 7.60 1.55
C PRO A 131 12.88 6.92 2.71
N THR A 132 14.19 6.74 2.56
CA THR A 132 15.09 6.44 3.69
C THR A 132 15.35 7.72 4.50
N GLY A 133 15.71 7.58 5.77
CA GLY A 133 16.02 8.76 6.61
C GLY A 133 14.79 9.47 7.20
N VAL A 134 13.56 9.03 6.89
CA VAL A 134 12.32 9.68 7.31
C VAL A 134 11.41 8.69 8.04
N VAL A 135 10.84 9.15 9.16
CA VAL A 135 9.84 8.39 9.90
C VAL A 135 8.54 8.33 9.10
N VAL A 136 8.24 7.17 8.53
CA VAL A 136 7.06 6.89 7.69
C VAL A 136 6.22 5.73 8.23
N PHE A 137 6.66 5.09 9.31
CA PHE A 137 5.91 4.06 10.02
C PHE A 137 5.32 4.57 11.34
N GLN A 138 4.30 3.89 11.85
CA GLN A 138 3.67 4.22 13.13
C GLN A 138 4.33 3.48 14.30
N SER A 139 4.30 4.09 15.50
CA SER A 139 4.88 3.50 16.71
C SER A 139 4.01 2.42 17.35
N LEU A 140 2.68 2.54 17.26
CA LEU A 140 1.72 1.63 17.91
C LEU A 140 1.62 0.29 17.18
N ASN A 141 1.55 0.32 15.85
CA ASN A 141 1.63 -0.87 15.00
C ASN A 141 2.86 -0.76 14.10
N SER A 142 4.04 -0.99 14.67
CA SER A 142 5.32 -1.04 13.92
C SER A 142 5.17 -1.83 12.62
N GLY A 143 5.78 -1.37 11.53
CA GLY A 143 5.64 -1.95 10.19
C GLY A 143 4.43 -1.44 9.39
N HIS A 144 3.47 -0.76 10.01
CA HIS A 144 2.40 -0.06 9.28
C HIS A 144 2.78 1.38 8.98
N ALA A 145 2.39 1.87 7.81
CA ALA A 145 2.54 3.28 7.45
C ALA A 145 1.87 4.19 8.50
N ASN A 146 2.46 5.35 8.73
CA ASN A 146 1.81 6.49 9.39
C ASN A 146 1.20 7.42 8.32
N CYS A 147 0.60 8.55 8.73
CA CYS A 147 -0.03 9.49 7.81
C CYS A 147 0.89 9.99 6.68
N ARG A 148 2.21 10.03 6.88
CA ARG A 148 3.19 10.40 5.85
C ARG A 148 3.33 9.30 4.82
N GLY A 149 3.45 8.05 5.26
CA GLY A 149 3.46 6.87 4.39
C GLY A 149 2.13 6.72 3.63
N ASP A 150 1.01 6.90 4.31
CA ASP A 150 -0.33 6.86 3.71
C ASP A 150 -0.51 7.92 2.63
N LYS A 151 -0.02 9.15 2.88
CA LYS A 151 0.00 10.20 1.86
C LYS A 151 0.77 9.76 0.61
N ILE A 152 1.96 9.19 0.78
CA ILE A 152 2.78 8.74 -0.36
C ILE A 152 2.02 7.67 -1.16
N MET A 153 1.44 6.67 -0.49
CA MET A 153 0.68 5.61 -1.14
C MET A 153 -0.52 6.18 -1.90
N ALA A 154 -1.29 7.08 -1.27
CA ALA A 154 -2.45 7.71 -1.91
C ALA A 154 -2.05 8.57 -3.12
N ALA A 155 -0.96 9.33 -3.02
CA ALA A 155 -0.43 10.11 -4.13
C ALA A 155 -0.02 9.22 -5.31
N ASN A 156 0.63 8.09 -5.05
CA ASN A 156 1.02 7.14 -6.09
C ASN A 156 -0.19 6.48 -6.77
N VAL A 157 -1.26 6.17 -6.02
CA VAL A 157 -2.52 5.66 -6.60
C VAL A 157 -3.11 6.68 -7.56
N ILE A 158 -3.21 7.95 -7.14
CA ILE A 158 -3.76 9.03 -7.98
C ILE A 158 -2.89 9.25 -9.23
N GLU A 159 -1.57 9.27 -9.07
CA GLU A 159 -0.62 9.39 -10.17
C GLU A 159 -0.78 8.25 -11.17
N ALA A 160 -0.83 7.00 -10.70
CA ALA A 160 -0.99 5.83 -11.56
C ALA A 160 -2.32 5.90 -12.34
N MET A 161 -3.42 6.27 -11.67
CA MET A 161 -4.71 6.46 -12.35
C MET A 161 -4.66 7.56 -13.40
N PHE A 162 -3.97 8.68 -13.11
CA PHE A 162 -3.83 9.79 -14.05
C PHE A 162 -2.97 9.41 -15.27
N GLN A 163 -1.81 8.79 -15.06
CA GLN A 163 -0.93 8.31 -16.14
C GLN A 163 -1.62 7.30 -17.06
N ARG A 164 -2.53 6.50 -16.52
CA ARG A 164 -3.33 5.52 -17.26
C ARG A 164 -4.62 6.10 -17.84
N LYS A 165 -4.86 7.41 -17.67
CA LYS A 165 -6.05 8.14 -18.14
C LYS A 165 -7.35 7.61 -17.58
N VAL A 166 -7.29 6.99 -16.40
CA VAL A 166 -8.47 6.63 -15.60
C VAL A 166 -9.06 7.89 -14.97
N LEU A 167 -8.20 8.80 -14.50
CA LEU A 167 -8.57 10.15 -14.10
C LEU A 167 -8.21 11.15 -15.20
N SER A 168 -9.06 12.17 -15.38
CA SER A 168 -8.79 13.31 -16.27
C SER A 168 -7.80 14.31 -15.69
N THR A 169 -7.65 14.33 -14.36
CA THR A 169 -6.74 15.20 -13.62
C THR A 169 -6.02 14.41 -12.54
N GLY A 170 -4.73 14.68 -12.36
CA GLY A 170 -3.90 14.06 -11.33
C GLY A 170 -3.12 15.10 -10.53
N PHE A 171 -2.18 14.61 -9.71
CA PHE A 171 -1.15 15.46 -9.15
C PHE A 171 -0.03 15.65 -10.16
N ASP A 172 0.68 16.77 -10.06
CA ASP A 172 1.94 16.95 -10.77
C ASP A 172 3.02 16.51 -9.78
N LEU A 173 3.28 15.21 -9.67
CA LEU A 173 4.23 14.74 -8.67
C LEU A 173 5.67 15.03 -9.09
N GLY A 174 6.43 15.63 -8.17
CA GLY A 174 7.87 15.73 -8.30
C GLY A 174 8.55 14.36 -8.33
N ASN A 175 9.82 14.34 -8.74
CA ASN A 175 10.61 13.12 -8.76
C ASN A 175 10.86 12.53 -7.36
N GLU A 176 11.46 11.35 -7.30
CA GLU A 176 11.70 10.64 -6.03
C GLU A 176 12.65 11.37 -5.08
N THR A 177 13.50 12.28 -5.56
CA THR A 177 14.37 13.06 -4.66
C THR A 177 13.59 14.02 -3.78
N CYS A 178 12.35 14.37 -4.16
CA CYS A 178 11.43 15.14 -3.33
C CYS A 178 10.88 14.36 -2.13
N LEU A 179 10.89 13.01 -2.14
CA LEU A 179 10.23 12.18 -1.12
C LEU A 179 10.74 12.50 0.31
N ALA A 180 12.05 12.70 0.45
CA ALA A 180 12.69 12.98 1.75
C ALA A 180 12.79 14.49 2.08
N ALA A 181 12.33 15.37 1.19
CA ALA A 181 12.51 16.81 1.36
C ALA A 181 11.71 17.33 2.55
N ALA A 182 12.37 18.07 3.45
CA ALA A 182 11.79 18.52 4.73
C ALA A 182 11.64 20.05 4.84
N ASP A 183 12.37 20.83 4.04
CA ASP A 183 12.20 22.29 3.99
C ASP A 183 11.05 22.68 3.07
N CYS A 184 9.83 22.59 3.60
CA CYS A 184 8.59 22.83 2.84
C CYS A 184 8.50 24.24 2.26
N SER A 185 9.16 25.23 2.89
CA SER A 185 9.13 26.62 2.42
C SER A 185 9.88 26.82 1.11
N ALA A 186 10.83 25.93 0.79
CA ALA A 186 11.63 25.96 -0.43
C ALA A 186 11.06 25.05 -1.54
N LEU A 187 10.00 24.29 -1.28
CA LEU A 187 9.47 23.33 -2.25
C LEU A 187 8.45 23.98 -3.19
N GLY A 188 8.66 23.75 -4.48
CA GLY A 188 7.59 23.90 -5.47
C GLY A 188 6.46 22.88 -5.21
N LEU A 189 5.27 23.20 -5.71
CA LEU A 189 4.06 22.38 -5.53
C LEU A 189 4.29 20.89 -5.87
N PRO A 190 4.97 20.52 -6.96
CA PRO A 190 5.23 19.12 -7.28
C PRO A 190 6.01 18.35 -6.22
N CYS A 191 7.12 18.92 -5.73
CA CYS A 191 7.89 18.30 -4.66
C CYS A 191 7.11 18.30 -3.34
N CYS A 192 6.28 19.31 -3.08
CA CYS A 192 5.46 19.35 -1.88
C CYS A 192 4.42 18.21 -1.83
N GLN A 193 3.76 17.96 -2.97
CA GLN A 193 2.80 16.87 -3.11
C GLN A 193 3.49 15.51 -2.95
N ARG A 194 4.72 15.35 -3.45
CA ARG A 194 5.53 14.13 -3.32
C ARG A 194 6.14 13.91 -1.93
N SER A 195 6.52 14.98 -1.22
CA SER A 195 7.28 14.89 0.04
C SER A 195 6.51 14.16 1.15
N ALA A 196 7.23 13.32 1.91
CA ALA A 196 6.73 12.69 3.13
C ALA A 196 6.58 13.67 4.30
N SER A 197 7.31 14.79 4.28
CA SER A 197 7.44 15.70 5.43
C SER A 197 6.63 16.98 5.28
N CYS A 198 6.12 17.25 4.07
CA CYS A 198 5.36 18.44 3.73
C CYS A 198 3.95 18.07 3.24
N TYR A 199 3.04 19.03 3.23
CA TYR A 199 1.72 18.90 2.60
C TYR A 199 1.32 20.24 1.99
N VAL A 200 0.32 20.21 1.11
CA VAL A 200 -0.27 21.44 0.56
C VAL A 200 -1.44 21.81 1.45
N ASP A 201 -1.34 22.96 2.12
CA ASP A 201 -2.38 23.42 3.03
C ASP A 201 -3.63 23.93 2.28
N ARG A 202 -4.65 24.34 3.03
CA ARG A 202 -5.91 24.84 2.46
C ARG A 202 -5.75 26.14 1.65
N SER A 203 -4.66 26.86 1.85
CA SER A 203 -4.32 28.07 1.08
C SER A 203 -3.53 27.74 -0.20
N GLY A 204 -3.22 26.47 -0.44
CA GLY A 204 -2.42 26.03 -1.58
C GLY A 204 -0.92 26.18 -1.36
N VAL A 205 -0.48 26.42 -0.13
CA VAL A 205 0.93 26.65 0.23
C VAL A 205 1.55 25.38 0.78
N CYS A 206 2.82 25.15 0.45
CA CYS A 206 3.56 24.03 1.02
C CYS A 206 3.90 24.28 2.48
N ALA A 207 3.45 23.38 3.37
CA ALA A 207 3.60 23.51 4.82
C ALA A 207 4.15 22.22 5.44
N PRO A 208 4.90 22.32 6.55
CA PRO A 208 5.35 21.16 7.31
C PRO A 208 4.20 20.58 8.16
N TYR A 209 4.22 19.26 8.36
CA TYR A 209 3.33 18.64 9.35
C TYR A 209 3.58 19.18 10.77
N GLY A 210 2.51 19.36 11.54
CA GLY A 210 2.57 19.85 12.92
C GLY A 210 1.46 19.28 13.79
N PRO A 211 1.54 19.44 15.12
CA PRO A 211 0.48 18.99 16.02
C PRO A 211 -0.87 19.60 15.64
N GLY A 212 -1.86 18.76 15.35
CA GLY A 212 -3.22 19.20 14.95
C GLY A 212 -3.37 19.62 13.49
N LEU A 213 -2.31 19.53 12.69
CA LEU A 213 -2.33 19.78 11.24
C LEU A 213 -2.04 18.45 10.53
N GLN A 214 -3.10 17.85 9.99
CA GLN A 214 -3.05 16.71 9.06
C GLN A 214 -2.99 17.22 7.63
#